data_AF-A0AAW7X6Q9-F1
#
_entry.id   AF-A0AAW7X6Q9-F1
#
_cell.length_a   1.000
_cell.length_b   1.000
_cell.length_c   1.000
_cell.angle_alpha   90.00
_cell.angle_beta   90.00
_cell.angle_gamma   90.00
#
_symmetry.space_group_name_H-M   'P 1'
#
loop_
_entity.id
_entity.type
_entity.pdbx_description
1 polymer ?
#
loop_
_entity_poly.entity_id
_entity_poly.type
_entity_poly.pdbx_seq_one_letter_code
_entity_poly.pdbx_strand_id
1 'polypeptide(L)'
;MKELLEKLSSYNIFNYLLPGIVFVAISKSLTKYDFIQEDIVIGVFLYYFIGLVISRIGSIVVEPILKWTKFVKFSEYRDYVDASGKDKLIEVLSEANNMYRTFLSLFISLSFLRVFEVLSERFKCLNLISPEVAIIGLLLLFAFSYRKQTAYITKRVNSVKNKE
;
A
#
# COMPACT_ATOMS: atom_id res chain seq x y z
N MET A 1 12.05 20.58 5.74
CA MET A 1 12.27 19.18 5.28
C MET A 1 12.77 18.25 6.37
N LYS A 2 13.90 18.54 7.03
CA LYS A 2 14.45 17.68 8.10
C LYS A 2 13.45 17.38 9.22
N GLU A 3 12.82 18.41 9.79
CA GLU A 3 11.79 18.23 10.84
C GLU A 3 10.56 17.43 10.37
N LEU A 4 10.21 17.51 9.08
CA LEU A 4 9.06 16.76 8.54
C LEU A 4 9.41 15.28 8.35
N LEU A 5 10.63 14.98 7.92
CA LEU A 5 11.15 13.62 7.82
C LEU A 5 11.37 12.98 9.19
N GLU A 6 11.82 13.75 10.18
CA GLU A 6 11.97 13.28 11.57
C GLU A 6 10.63 12.94 12.24
N LYS A 7 9.51 13.52 11.76
CA LYS A 7 8.16 13.17 12.21
C LYS A 7 7.61 11.90 11.56
N LEU A 8 8.25 11.39 10.50
CA LEU A 8 7.85 10.11 9.90
C LEU A 8 8.45 8.96 10.71
N SER A 9 7.60 8.03 11.13
CA SER A 9 8.09 6.78 11.72
C SER A 9 8.87 5.97 10.69
N SER A 10 9.80 5.13 11.16
CA SER A 10 10.49 4.14 10.31
C SER A 10 9.49 3.31 9.51
N TYR A 11 8.39 2.90 10.15
CA TYR A 11 7.30 2.20 9.48
C TYR A 11 6.78 2.96 8.26
N ASN A 12 6.46 4.24 8.42
CA ASN A 12 5.93 5.09 7.35
C ASN A 12 6.96 5.30 6.22
N ILE A 13 8.24 5.42 6.57
CA ILE A 13 9.32 5.53 5.59
C ILE A 13 9.38 4.27 4.73
N PHE A 14 9.47 3.08 5.35
CA PHE A 14 9.67 1.82 4.62
C PHE A 14 8.41 1.26 3.96
N ASN A 15 7.23 1.53 4.52
CA ASN A 15 5.97 1.00 3.99
C ASN A 15 5.25 1.95 3.04
N TYR A 16 5.56 3.26 3.05
CA TYR A 16 4.91 4.24 2.18
C TYR A 16 5.91 5.06 1.37
N LEU A 17 6.78 5.86 2.00
CA LEU A 17 7.63 6.78 1.25
C LEU A 17 8.59 6.06 0.28
N LEU A 18 9.31 5.06 0.77
CA LEU A 18 10.28 4.30 -0.04
C LEU A 18 9.61 3.58 -1.21
N PRO A 19 8.54 2.77 -1.04
CA PRO A 19 7.83 2.17 -2.17
C PRO A 19 7.35 3.19 -3.20
N GLY A 20 6.87 4.36 -2.77
CA GLY A 20 6.46 5.43 -3.68
C GLY A 20 7.61 5.98 -4.51
N ILE A 21 8.75 6.27 -3.88
CA ILE A 21 9.98 6.70 -4.57
C ILE A 21 10.41 5.64 -5.59
N VAL A 22 10.46 4.36 -5.19
CA VAL A 22 10.86 3.28 -6.09
C VAL A 22 9.90 3.16 -7.27
N PHE A 23 8.59 3.26 -7.04
CA PHE A 23 7.59 3.23 -8.12
C PHE A 23 7.83 4.36 -9.13
N VAL A 24 7.98 5.59 -8.65
CA VAL A 24 8.20 6.77 -9.51
C VAL A 24 9.52 6.69 -10.29
N ALA A 25 10.60 6.27 -9.62
CA ALA A 25 11.90 6.12 -10.27
C ALA A 25 11.87 5.06 -11.38
N ILE A 26 11.26 3.90 -11.11
CA ILE A 26 11.17 2.82 -12.10
C ILE A 26 10.19 3.18 -13.22
N SER A 27 9.03 3.77 -12.91
CA SER A 27 8.01 4.10 -13.93
C SER A 27 8.54 5.02 -15.01
N LYS A 28 9.38 6.01 -14.64
CA LYS A 28 10.05 6.91 -15.57
C LYS A 28 10.95 6.17 -16.58
N SER A 29 11.63 5.12 -16.12
CA SER A 29 12.51 4.31 -16.98
C SER A 29 11.75 3.25 -17.79
N LEU A 30 10.63 2.76 -17.25
CA LEU A 30 9.87 1.62 -17.79
C LEU A 30 8.76 2.04 -18.76
N THR A 31 8.22 3.25 -18.59
CA THR A 31 7.02 3.75 -19.28
C THR A 31 7.22 5.21 -19.70
N LYS A 32 6.32 5.73 -20.53
CA LYS A 32 6.27 7.17 -20.87
C LYS A 32 5.82 8.10 -19.73
N TYR A 33 5.36 7.54 -18.60
CA TYR A 33 4.84 8.34 -17.49
C TYR A 33 5.98 8.77 -16.56
N ASP A 34 6.25 10.07 -16.52
CA ASP A 34 7.16 10.69 -15.56
C ASP A 34 6.36 11.30 -14.40
N PHE A 35 6.56 10.75 -13.20
CA PHE A 35 5.96 11.25 -11.97
C PHE A 35 6.94 12.02 -11.08
N ILE A 36 8.20 12.20 -11.52
CA ILE A 36 9.20 12.95 -10.75
C ILE A 36 8.78 14.40 -10.66
N GLN A 37 8.77 14.93 -9.44
CA GLN A 37 8.46 16.33 -9.15
C GLN A 37 9.73 17.14 -8.98
N GLU A 38 9.75 18.35 -9.56
CA GLU A 38 10.84 19.32 -9.38
C GLU A 38 10.85 19.89 -7.96
N ASP A 39 9.65 20.19 -7.42
CA ASP A 39 9.49 20.64 -6.04
C ASP A 39 9.61 19.43 -5.08
N ILE A 40 10.63 19.48 -4.22
CA ILE A 40 10.92 18.39 -3.28
C ILE A 40 9.83 18.19 -2.23
N VAL A 41 9.13 19.26 -1.83
CA VAL A 41 8.04 19.19 -0.85
C VAL A 41 6.86 18.45 -1.48
N ILE A 42 6.44 18.87 -2.67
CA ILE A 42 5.39 18.19 -3.44
C ILE A 42 5.80 16.74 -3.72
N GLY A 43 7.05 16.51 -4.13
CA GLY A 43 7.61 15.19 -4.36
C GLY A 43 7.46 14.27 -3.15
N VAL A 44 7.90 14.69 -1.96
CA VAL A 44 7.80 13.87 -0.74
C VAL A 44 6.35 13.50 -0.43
N PHE A 45 5.41 14.45 -0.51
CA PHE A 45 3.99 14.16 -0.26
C PHE A 45 3.38 13.25 -1.32
N LEU A 46 3.67 13.50 -2.61
CA LEU A 46 3.17 12.69 -3.71
C LEU A 46 3.71 11.26 -3.64
N TYR A 47 5.00 11.08 -3.40
CA TYR A 47 5.62 9.77 -3.32
C TYR A 47 5.10 9.00 -2.11
N TYR A 48 4.97 9.65 -0.96
CA TYR A 48 4.30 9.06 0.20
C TYR A 48 2.89 8.58 -0.13
N PHE A 49 2.10 9.43 -0.82
CA PHE A 49 0.73 9.09 -1.22
C PHE A 49 0.69 7.92 -2.20
N ILE A 50 1.55 7.89 -3.23
CA ILE A 50 1.67 6.79 -4.17
C ILE A 50 1.99 5.48 -3.43
N GLY A 51 2.97 5.50 -2.53
CA GLY A 51 3.32 4.31 -1.75
C GLY A 51 2.22 3.88 -0.79
N LEU A 52 1.47 4.82 -0.19
CA LEU A 52 0.27 4.52 0.59
C LEU A 52 -0.79 3.81 -0.26
N VAL A 53 -1.08 4.32 -1.46
CA VAL A 53 -2.00 3.70 -2.42
C VAL A 53 -1.56 2.28 -2.77
N ILE A 54 -0.28 2.09 -3.11
CA ILE A 54 0.29 0.76 -3.39
C ILE A 54 0.14 -0.17 -2.18
N SER A 55 0.42 0.31 -0.97
CA SER A 55 0.24 -0.47 0.26
C SER A 55 -1.22 -0.87 0.49
N ARG A 56 -2.18 0.02 0.15
CA ARG A 56 -3.61 -0.27 0.19
C ARG A 56 -4.01 -1.32 -0.84
N ILE A 57 -3.56 -1.21 -2.09
CA ILE A 57 -3.75 -2.25 -3.13
C ILE A 57 -3.27 -3.59 -2.59
N GLY A 58 -2.09 -3.62 -1.97
CA GLY A 58 -1.57 -4.84 -1.35
C GLY A 58 -2.46 -5.43 -0.27
N SER A 59 -3.15 -4.58 0.50
CA SER A 59 -3.93 -5.03 1.65
C SER A 59 -5.35 -5.44 1.27
N ILE A 60 -5.91 -4.81 0.22
CA ILE A 60 -7.29 -4.98 -0.23
C ILE A 60 -7.39 -6.02 -1.35
N VAL A 61 -6.35 -6.16 -2.18
CA VAL A 61 -6.35 -7.04 -3.35
C VAL A 61 -5.35 -8.18 -3.18
N VAL A 62 -4.07 -7.86 -3.04
CA VAL A 62 -3.00 -8.88 -3.09
C VAL A 62 -3.07 -9.86 -1.91
N GLU A 63 -3.14 -9.37 -0.68
CA GLU A 63 -3.19 -10.22 0.52
C GLU A 63 -4.40 -11.16 0.54
N PRO A 64 -5.64 -10.70 0.27
CA PRO A 64 -6.79 -11.60 0.17
C PRO A 64 -6.62 -12.69 -0.89
N ILE A 65 -6.08 -12.36 -2.07
CA ILE A 65 -5.80 -13.35 -3.12
C ILE A 65 -4.78 -14.39 -2.64
N LEU A 66 -3.66 -13.96 -2.05
CA LEU A 66 -2.62 -14.87 -1.56
C LEU A 66 -3.09 -15.73 -0.37
N LYS A 67 -4.01 -15.21 0.46
CA LYS A 67 -4.68 -16.00 1.50
C LYS A 67 -5.60 -17.04 0.90
N TRP A 68 -6.39 -16.65 -0.11
CA TRP A 68 -7.34 -17.53 -0.80
C TRP A 68 -6.62 -18.69 -1.51
N THR A 69 -5.48 -18.41 -2.15
CA THR A 69 -4.62 -19.45 -2.77
C THR A 69 -3.79 -20.24 -1.75
N LYS A 70 -3.87 -19.92 -0.45
CA LYS A 70 -3.07 -20.50 0.63
C LYS A 70 -1.55 -20.31 0.47
N PHE A 71 -1.11 -19.37 -0.37
CA PHE A 71 0.30 -18.99 -0.50
C PHE A 71 0.82 -18.34 0.80
N VAL A 72 -0.04 -17.59 1.50
CA VAL A 72 0.23 -17.09 2.85
C VAL A 72 -0.85 -17.54 3.82
N LYS A 73 -0.45 -17.88 5.05
CA LYS A 73 -1.35 -18.20 6.16
C LYS A 73 -1.06 -17.27 7.32
N PHE A 74 -2.12 -16.72 7.89
CA PHE A 74 -2.03 -15.81 9.04
C PHE A 74 -2.51 -16.56 10.29
N SER A 75 -1.86 -16.30 11.42
CA SER A 75 -2.35 -16.73 12.73
C SER A 75 -3.66 -16.02 13.07
N GLU A 76 -4.41 -16.60 14.01
CA GLU A 76 -5.60 -15.93 14.54
C GLU A 76 -5.24 -14.58 15.16
N TYR A 77 -6.15 -13.62 15.03
CA TYR A 77 -5.88 -12.25 15.48
C TYR A 77 -5.62 -12.17 16.98
N ARG A 78 -6.32 -12.99 17.78
CA ARG A 78 -6.13 -13.07 19.24
C ARG A 78 -4.73 -13.56 19.58
N ASP A 79 -4.30 -14.65 18.94
CA ASP A 79 -2.96 -15.21 19.12
C ASP A 79 -1.86 -14.20 18.76
N TYR A 80 -2.07 -13.45 17.67
CA TYR A 80 -1.16 -12.36 17.28
C TYR A 80 -1.04 -11.30 18.37
N VAL A 81 -2.16 -10.83 18.93
CA VAL A 81 -2.15 -9.80 19.99
C VAL A 81 -1.46 -10.32 21.24
N ASP A 82 -1.74 -11.56 21.63
CA ASP A 82 -1.19 -12.18 22.84
C ASP A 82 0.31 -12.44 22.73
N ALA A 83 0.74 -12.94 21.57
CA ALA A 83 2.16 -13.17 21.28
C ALA A 83 2.92 -11.84 21.19
N SER A 84 2.37 -10.81 20.53
CA SER A 84 2.99 -9.48 20.43
C SER A 84 3.11 -8.76 21.78
N GLY A 85 2.27 -9.12 22.75
CA GLY A 85 2.39 -8.66 24.13
C GLY A 85 3.58 -9.26 24.87
N LYS A 86 4.02 -10.45 24.48
CA LYS A 86 5.12 -11.22 25.11
C LYS A 86 6.46 -11.05 24.38
N ASP A 87 6.41 -10.92 23.05
CA ASP A 87 7.59 -10.78 22.20
C ASP A 87 7.40 -9.61 21.21
N LYS A 88 8.15 -8.53 21.44
CA LYS A 88 8.12 -7.32 20.60
C LYS A 88 8.76 -7.51 19.23
N LEU A 89 9.57 -8.54 19.02
CA LEU A 89 10.12 -8.86 17.72
C LEU A 89 9.01 -9.20 16.71
N ILE A 90 7.87 -9.74 17.17
CA ILE A 90 6.72 -10.06 16.31
C ILE A 90 6.14 -8.81 15.66
N GLU A 91 6.05 -7.68 16.37
CA GLU A 91 5.58 -6.41 15.81
C GLU A 91 6.53 -5.95 14.69
N VAL A 92 7.85 -5.98 14.93
CA VAL A 92 8.88 -5.61 13.94
C VAL A 92 8.84 -6.53 12.70
N LEU A 93 8.71 -7.84 12.90
CA LEU A 93 8.58 -8.80 11.80
C LEU A 93 7.29 -8.59 11.00
N SER A 94 6.19 -8.20 11.66
CA SER A 94 4.93 -7.85 11.02
C SER A 94 5.06 -6.58 10.16
N GLU A 95 5.82 -5.59 10.63
CA GLU A 95 6.16 -4.40 9.85
C GLU A 95 7.00 -4.73 8.61
N ALA A 96 8.03 -5.58 8.76
CA ALA A 96 8.82 -6.06 7.63
C ALA A 96 7.98 -6.88 6.64
N ASN A 97 7.06 -7.71 7.12
CA ASN A 97 6.14 -8.48 6.27
C ASN A 97 5.20 -7.56 5.46
N ASN A 98 4.72 -6.48 6.07
CA ASN A 98 3.93 -5.47 5.38
C ASN A 98 4.73 -4.75 4.29
N MET A 99 6.02 -4.52 4.51
CA MET A 99 6.92 -3.97 3.50
C MET A 99 7.02 -4.92 2.30
N TYR A 100 7.29 -6.21 2.52
CA TYR A 100 7.34 -7.19 1.42
C TYR A 100 6.02 -7.28 0.64
N ARG A 101 4.88 -7.28 1.34
CA ARG A 101 3.55 -7.22 0.69
C ARG A 101 3.38 -5.95 -0.15
N THR A 102 3.87 -4.82 0.34
CA THR A 102 3.80 -3.54 -0.39
C THR A 102 4.71 -3.56 -1.63
N PHE A 103 5.91 -4.09 -1.54
CA PHE A 103 6.81 -4.26 -2.70
C PHE A 103 6.24 -5.24 -3.74
N LEU A 104 5.61 -6.33 -3.32
CA LEU A 104 4.89 -7.21 -4.26
C LEU A 104 3.80 -6.44 -5.02
N SER A 105 3.05 -5.60 -4.30
CA SER A 105 2.00 -4.77 -4.88
C SER A 105 2.57 -3.69 -5.80
N LEU A 106 3.73 -3.13 -5.46
CA LEU A 106 4.46 -2.18 -6.29
C LEU A 106 4.80 -2.79 -7.65
N PHE A 107 5.37 -3.99 -7.68
CA PHE A 107 5.74 -4.65 -8.94
C PHE A 107 4.52 -5.05 -9.77
N ILE A 108 3.43 -5.47 -9.11
CA ILE A 108 2.14 -5.69 -9.80
C ILE A 108 1.62 -4.37 -10.39
N SER A 109 1.66 -3.27 -9.65
CA SER A 109 1.21 -1.95 -10.11
C SER A 109 2.06 -1.41 -11.27
N LEU A 110 3.39 -1.60 -11.24
CA LEU A 110 4.27 -1.25 -12.37
C LEU A 110 3.95 -2.09 -13.61
N SER A 111 3.72 -3.38 -13.43
CA SER A 111 3.33 -4.28 -14.53
C SER A 111 2.00 -3.85 -15.14
N PHE A 112 1.02 -3.49 -14.30
CA PHE A 112 -0.26 -2.94 -14.74
C PHE A 112 -0.09 -1.61 -15.48
N LEU A 113 0.74 -0.69 -14.98
CA LEU A 113 1.00 0.59 -15.64
C LEU A 113 1.58 0.40 -17.04
N ARG A 114 2.55 -0.52 -17.20
CA ARG A 114 3.14 -0.84 -18.51
C ARG A 114 2.13 -1.47 -19.46
N VAL A 115 1.28 -2.39 -18.98
CA VAL A 115 0.20 -2.96 -19.80
C VAL A 115 -0.81 -1.88 -20.21
N PHE A 116 -1.19 -1.01 -19.27
CA PHE A 116 -2.09 0.12 -19.53
C PHE A 116 -1.53 1.04 -20.62
N GLU A 117 -0.24 1.40 -20.55
CA GLU A 117 0.43 2.19 -21.59
C GLU A 117 0.27 1.56 -22.99
N VAL A 118 0.63 0.27 -23.14
CA VAL A 118 0.55 -0.44 -24.43
C VAL A 118 -0.89 -0.50 -24.96
N LEU A 119 -1.87 -0.70 -24.07
CA LEU A 119 -3.28 -0.73 -24.45
C LEU A 119 -3.81 0.66 -24.81
N SER A 120 -3.39 1.70 -24.07
CA SER A 120 -3.81 3.08 -24.29
C SER A 120 -3.38 3.65 -25.64
N GLU A 121 -2.28 3.14 -26.19
CA GLU A 121 -1.79 3.49 -27.52
C GLU A 121 -2.61 2.84 -28.63
N ARG A 122 -3.19 1.66 -28.36
CA ARG A 122 -4.06 0.95 -29.31
C ARG A 122 -5.51 1.44 -29.24
N PHE A 123 -6.00 1.77 -28.05
CA PHE A 123 -7.39 2.11 -27.80
C PHE A 123 -7.52 3.53 -27.24
N LYS A 124 -7.80 4.51 -28.10
CA LYS A 124 -7.93 5.93 -27.71
C LYS A 124 -8.99 6.18 -26.63
N CYS A 125 -10.04 5.35 -26.58
CA CYS A 125 -11.10 5.46 -25.56
C CYS A 125 -10.55 5.29 -24.13
N LEU A 126 -9.48 4.50 -23.94
CA LEU A 126 -8.89 4.29 -22.62
C LEU A 126 -8.31 5.58 -22.05
N ASN A 127 -7.64 6.39 -22.87
CA ASN A 127 -7.11 7.68 -22.43
C ASN A 127 -8.23 8.62 -21.99
N LEU A 128 -9.35 8.64 -22.73
CA LEU A 128 -10.47 9.56 -22.50
C LEU A 128 -11.17 9.33 -21.15
N ILE A 129 -11.29 8.07 -20.71
CA ILE A 129 -11.97 7.72 -19.45
C ILE A 129 -10.99 7.43 -18.30
N SER A 130 -9.69 7.43 -18.57
CA SER A 130 -8.68 7.03 -17.58
C SER A 130 -8.66 7.88 -16.31
N PRO A 131 -8.84 9.21 -16.34
CA PRO A 131 -8.86 10.02 -15.13
C PRO A 131 -10.07 9.69 -14.24
N GLU A 132 -11.26 9.55 -14.82
CA GLU A 132 -12.49 9.24 -14.10
C GLU A 132 -12.41 7.83 -13.48
N VAL A 133 -11.90 6.86 -14.23
CA VAL A 133 -11.66 5.50 -13.73
C VAL A 133 -10.64 5.51 -12.59
N ALA A 134 -9.57 6.30 -12.68
CA ALA A 134 -8.59 6.42 -11.61
C ALA A 134 -9.20 7.01 -10.33
N ILE A 135 -10.02 8.06 -10.45
CA ILE A 135 -10.73 8.69 -9.31
C ILE A 135 -11.69 7.68 -8.66
N ILE A 136 -12.53 7.01 -9.44
CA ILE A 136 -13.46 5.99 -8.94
C ILE A 136 -12.69 4.84 -8.29
N GLY A 137 -11.59 4.40 -8.91
CA GLY A 137 -10.71 3.37 -8.37
C GLY A 137 -10.12 3.75 -7.00
N LEU A 138 -9.62 4.98 -6.85
CA LEU A 138 -9.12 5.49 -5.58
C LEU A 138 -10.24 5.59 -4.53
N LEU A 139 -11.43 6.08 -4.90
CA LEU A 139 -12.58 6.15 -4.01
C LEU A 139 -12.94 4.76 -3.46
N LEU A 140 -13.07 3.76 -4.34
CA LEU A 140 -13.35 2.39 -3.94
C LEU A 140 -12.23 1.82 -3.06
N LEU A 141 -10.97 1.98 -3.48
CA LEU A 141 -9.81 1.49 -2.74
C LEU A 141 -9.78 2.04 -1.32
N PHE A 142 -10.00 3.35 -1.14
CA PHE A 142 -10.00 3.99 0.17
C PHE A 142 -11.27 3.67 0.97
N ALA A 143 -12.43 3.49 0.34
CA ALA A 143 -13.64 3.02 1.04
C ALA A 143 -13.44 1.62 1.63
N PHE A 144 -12.87 0.68 0.87
CA PHE A 144 -12.54 -0.65 1.38
C PHE A 144 -11.41 -0.63 2.41
N SER A 145 -10.42 0.25 2.23
CA SER A 145 -9.35 0.47 3.21
C SER A 145 -9.89 0.98 4.53
N TYR A 146 -10.81 1.95 4.50
CA TYR A 146 -11.50 2.47 5.67
C TYR A 146 -12.28 1.36 6.38
N ARG A 147 -13.09 0.58 5.63
CA ARG A 147 -13.78 -0.59 6.18
C ARG A 147 -12.84 -1.60 6.85
N LYS A 148 -11.71 -1.95 6.20
CA LYS A 148 -10.72 -2.89 6.74
C LYS A 148 -10.09 -2.35 8.03
N GLN A 149 -9.74 -1.07 8.06
CA GLN A 149 -9.13 -0.43 9.22
C GLN A 149 -10.10 -0.37 10.40
N THR A 150 -11.35 0.05 10.16
CA THR A 150 -12.39 0.06 11.20
C THR A 150 -12.63 -1.33 11.77
N ALA A 151 -12.68 -2.37 10.93
CA ALA A 151 -12.81 -3.75 11.39
C ALA A 151 -11.64 -4.21 12.27
N TYR A 152 -10.41 -3.81 11.96
CA TYR A 152 -9.24 -4.10 12.80
C TYR A 152 -9.35 -3.43 14.17
N ILE A 153 -9.75 -2.16 14.21
CA ILE A 153 -9.98 -1.42 15.46
C ILE A 153 -11.07 -2.12 16.30
N THR A 154 -12.22 -2.44 15.71
CA THR A 154 -13.32 -3.14 16.40
C THR A 154 -12.87 -4.48 16.96
N LYS A 155 -12.10 -5.27 16.20
CA LYS A 155 -11.54 -6.54 16.70
C LYS A 155 -10.63 -6.34 17.90
N ARG A 156 -9.79 -5.30 17.90
CA ARG A 156 -8.89 -4.96 19.01
C ARG A 156 -9.65 -4.56 20.27
N VAL A 157 -10.67 -3.71 20.13
CA VAL A 157 -11.53 -3.30 21.25
C VAL A 157 -12.22 -4.54 21.87
N ASN A 158 -12.78 -5.40 21.03
CA ASN A 158 -13.46 -6.62 21.50
C ASN A 158 -12.50 -7.62 22.14
N SER A 159 -11.25 -7.72 21.69
CA SER A 159 -10.27 -8.62 22.31
C SER A 159 -9.85 -8.16 23.72
N VAL A 160 -9.91 -6.86 24.01
CA VAL A 160 -9.64 -6.33 25.35
C VAL A 160 -10.86 -6.52 26.25
N LYS A 161 -12.06 -6.15 25.78
CA LYS A 161 -13.30 -6.32 26.56
C LYS A 161 -13.61 -7.76 26.98
N ASN A 162 -13.28 -8.74 26.15
CA ASN A 162 -13.53 -10.16 26.46
C ASN A 162 -12.49 -10.78 27.42
N LYS A 163 -11.47 -10.04 27.85
CA LYS A 163 -10.47 -10.47 28.84
C LYS A 163 -10.72 -9.92 30.24
N GLU A 164 -11.65 -8.97 30.36
CA GLU A 164 -12.23 -8.50 31.63
C GLU A 164 -13.40 -9.39 32.03
#